data_AF-A0A7T4URE9-F1
#
_entry.id   AF-A0A7T4URE9-F1
#
_cell.length_a   1.000
_cell.length_b   1.000
_cell.length_c   1.000
_cell.angle_alpha   90.00
_cell.angle_beta   90.00
_cell.angle_gamma   90.00
#
_symmetry.space_group_name_H-M   'P 1'
#
loop_
_entity.id
_entity.type
_entity.pdbx_description
1 polymer ?
#
loop_
_entity_poly.entity_id
_entity_poly.type
_entity_poly.pdbx_seq_one_letter_code
_entity_poly.pdbx_strand_id
1 'polypeptide(L)'
;MQLLRYSLWFIAILACLTGAMDILVGATAQANIGIALSKDQLLDPVLNSQIHFLGAIWFGYGLLLIYGLQDLGQRASLVAGALGFLILGGIGRLIAIAQSGVPESTAGIGFIIFALVVELLLAPVQVIALRRISSSQGE
;
A
#
# COMPACT_ATOMS: atom_id res chain seq x y z
N MET A 1 12.11 -17.57 7.03
CA MET A 1 12.79 -16.28 6.76
C MET A 1 12.62 -15.80 5.31
N GLN A 2 12.89 -16.64 4.30
CA GLN A 2 12.83 -16.22 2.88
C GLN A 2 11.43 -15.80 2.41
N LEU A 3 10.39 -16.55 2.76
CA LEU A 3 9.01 -16.21 2.39
C LEU A 3 8.55 -14.84 2.93
N LEU A 4 8.87 -14.54 4.20
CA LEU A 4 8.61 -13.23 4.80
C LEU A 4 9.34 -12.12 4.04
N ARG A 5 10.63 -12.35 3.72
CA ARG A 5 11.43 -11.38 2.97
C ARG A 5 10.84 -11.13 1.59
N TYR A 6 10.47 -12.17 0.84
CA TYR A 6 9.86 -12.02 -0.48
C TYR A 6 8.52 -11.29 -0.43
N SER A 7 7.66 -11.57 0.55
CA SER A 7 6.39 -10.86 0.67
C SER A 7 6.55 -9.38 1.04
N LEU A 8 7.57 -9.03 1.84
CA LEU A 8 7.90 -7.63 2.13
C LEU A 8 8.45 -6.91 0.89
N TRP A 9 9.33 -7.58 0.14
CA TRP A 9 9.83 -7.05 -1.15
C TRP A 9 8.70 -6.86 -2.16
N PHE A 10 7.75 -7.79 -2.22
CA PHE A 10 6.57 -7.66 -3.06
C PHE A 10 5.79 -6.38 -2.74
N ILE A 11 5.50 -6.10 -1.46
CA ILE A 11 4.81 -4.86 -1.05
C ILE A 11 5.63 -3.63 -1.44
N ALA A 12 6.94 -3.64 -1.18
CA ALA A 12 7.81 -2.50 -1.46
C ALA A 12 7.87 -2.18 -2.97
N ILE A 13 8.04 -3.21 -3.80
CA ILE A 13 8.06 -3.07 -5.27
C ILE A 13 6.68 -2.64 -5.78
N LEU A 14 5.59 -3.24 -5.27
CA LEU A 14 4.23 -2.85 -5.63
C LEU A 14 4.02 -1.35 -5.33
N ALA A 15 4.45 -0.88 -4.16
CA ALA A 15 4.34 0.51 -3.76
C ALA A 15 5.13 1.45 -4.69
N CYS A 16 6.37 1.08 -5.04
CA CYS A 16 7.15 1.84 -6.02
C CYS A 16 6.50 1.85 -7.41
N LEU A 17 6.03 0.71 -7.93
CA LEU A 17 5.46 0.65 -9.27
C LEU A 17 4.16 1.45 -9.36
N THR A 18 3.24 1.24 -8.42
CA THR A 18 1.95 1.93 -8.41
C THR A 18 2.10 3.41 -8.06
N GLY A 19 2.99 3.76 -7.12
CA GLY A 19 3.31 5.15 -6.83
C GLY A 19 3.95 5.88 -8.01
N ALA A 20 4.87 5.24 -8.73
CA ALA A 20 5.45 5.81 -9.95
C ALA A 20 4.40 6.03 -11.05
N MET A 21 3.45 5.09 -11.21
CA MET A 21 2.32 5.26 -12.12
C MET A 21 1.47 6.48 -11.76
N ASP A 22 1.13 6.66 -10.48
CA ASP A 22 0.34 7.82 -10.02
C ASP A 22 1.12 9.14 -10.18
N ILE A 23 2.44 9.15 -9.99
CA ILE A 23 3.28 10.34 -10.26
C ILE A 23 3.28 10.70 -11.75
N LEU A 24 3.38 9.72 -12.64
CA LEU A 24 3.54 9.98 -14.07
C LEU A 24 2.21 10.23 -14.78
N VAL A 25 1.14 9.56 -14.35
CA VAL A 25 -0.15 9.53 -15.05
C VAL A 25 -1.24 10.27 -14.29
N GLY A 26 -1.11 10.43 -12.97
CA GLY A 26 -2.09 11.11 -12.14
C GLY A 26 -3.41 10.34 -12.03
N ALA A 27 -4.50 11.07 -11.85
CA ALA A 27 -5.83 10.48 -11.60
C ALA A 27 -6.32 9.59 -12.76
N THR A 28 -5.81 9.78 -13.98
CA THR A 28 -6.16 8.92 -15.12
C THR A 28 -5.79 7.45 -14.88
N ALA A 29 -4.74 7.16 -14.09
CA ALA A 29 -4.37 5.80 -13.73
C ALA A 29 -5.47 5.07 -12.95
N GLN A 30 -6.31 5.82 -12.22
CA GLN A 30 -7.35 5.29 -11.36
C GLN A 30 -8.51 4.65 -12.16
N ALA A 31 -8.65 5.01 -13.45
CA ALA A 31 -9.58 4.35 -14.37
C ALA A 31 -9.29 2.85 -14.53
N ASN A 32 -8.01 2.47 -14.51
CA ASN A 32 -7.60 1.08 -14.68
C ASN A 32 -7.94 0.19 -13.47
N ILE A 33 -8.18 0.79 -12.31
CA ILE A 33 -8.55 0.07 -11.08
C ILE A 33 -10.06 0.18 -10.77
N GLY A 34 -10.86 0.67 -11.72
CA GLY A 34 -12.31 0.61 -11.66
C GLY A 34 -13.01 1.84 -11.08
N ILE A 35 -12.34 3.00 -11.01
CA ILE A 35 -13.01 4.26 -10.62
C ILE A 35 -14.07 4.63 -11.67
N ALA A 36 -15.27 5.01 -11.21
CA ALA A 36 -16.42 5.33 -12.06
C ALA A 36 -16.52 6.85 -12.32
N LEU A 37 -15.40 7.49 -12.69
CA LEU A 37 -15.36 8.90 -13.06
C LEU A 37 -15.22 9.07 -14.58
N SER A 38 -15.87 10.09 -15.13
CA SER A 38 -15.63 10.50 -16.52
C SER A 38 -14.21 11.05 -16.70
N LYS A 39 -13.73 11.08 -17.94
CA LYS A 39 -12.39 11.62 -18.26
C LYS A 39 -12.23 13.06 -17.79
N ASP A 40 -13.25 13.90 -17.95
CA ASP A 40 -13.19 15.30 -17.54
C ASP A 40 -13.11 15.44 -16.02
N GLN A 41 -13.79 14.58 -15.26
CA GLN A 41 -13.69 14.55 -13.80
C GLN A 41 -12.32 14.09 -13.31
N LEU A 42 -11.66 13.17 -14.02
CA LEU A 42 -10.30 12.74 -13.71
C LEU A 42 -9.26 13.83 -14.01
N LEU A 43 -9.58 14.76 -14.91
CA LEU A 43 -8.72 15.91 -15.23
C LEU A 43 -8.98 17.12 -14.35
N ASP A 44 -9.85 17.01 -13.34
CA ASP A 44 -9.99 18.05 -12.32
C ASP A 44 -8.61 18.38 -11.72
N PRO A 45 -8.14 19.65 -11.77
CA PRO A 45 -6.79 19.99 -11.35
C PRO A 45 -6.49 19.64 -9.89
N VAL A 46 -7.50 19.75 -9.01
CA VAL A 46 -7.34 19.44 -7.59
C VAL A 46 -7.20 17.94 -7.41
N LEU A 47 -8.13 17.14 -7.93
CA LEU A 47 -8.04 15.68 -7.87
C LEU A 47 -6.73 15.16 -8.48
N ASN A 48 -6.38 15.64 -9.67
CA ASN A 48 -5.19 15.16 -10.36
C ASN A 48 -3.91 15.50 -9.59
N SER A 49 -3.79 16.72 -9.07
CA SER A 49 -2.64 17.10 -8.24
C SER A 49 -2.55 16.29 -6.93
N GLN A 50 -3.69 15.98 -6.30
CA GLN A 50 -3.73 15.12 -5.12
C GLN A 50 -3.24 13.70 -5.41
N ILE A 51 -3.61 13.11 -6.55
CA ILE A 51 -3.14 11.78 -6.95
C ILE A 51 -1.63 11.80 -7.23
N HIS A 52 -1.10 12.81 -7.93
CA HIS A 52 0.34 12.93 -8.15
C HIS A 52 1.13 13.01 -6.83
N PHE A 53 0.65 13.83 -5.89
CA PHE A 53 1.27 13.98 -4.58
C PHE A 53 1.21 12.67 -3.77
N LEU A 54 0.04 12.03 -3.69
CA LEU A 54 -0.11 10.77 -2.97
C LEU A 54 0.73 9.66 -3.60
N GLY A 55 0.84 9.63 -4.93
CA GLY A 55 1.74 8.75 -5.67
C GLY A 55 3.20 8.92 -5.25
N ALA A 56 3.66 10.16 -5.07
CA ALA A 56 5.02 10.45 -4.58
C ALA A 56 5.25 9.95 -3.16
N ILE A 57 4.28 10.12 -2.27
CA ILE A 57 4.34 9.59 -0.90
C ILE A 57 4.37 8.06 -0.91
N TRP A 58 3.54 7.42 -1.72
CA TRP A 58 3.45 5.97 -1.85
C TRP A 58 4.71 5.36 -2.47
N PHE A 59 5.28 6.02 -3.48
CA PHE A 59 6.56 5.67 -4.06
C PHE A 59 7.70 5.75 -3.03
N GLY A 60 7.78 6.87 -2.30
CA GLY A 60 8.75 7.08 -1.22
C GLY A 60 8.60 6.06 -0.11
N TYR A 61 7.37 5.69 0.26
CA TYR A 61 7.08 4.59 1.18
C TYR A 61 7.69 3.26 0.71
N GLY A 62 7.53 2.92 -0.57
CA GLY A 62 8.16 1.74 -1.17
C GLY A 62 9.69 1.78 -1.07
N LEU A 63 10.32 2.93 -1.34
CA LEU A 63 11.77 3.10 -1.20
C LEU A 63 12.25 2.97 0.25
N LEU A 64 11.49 3.50 1.22
CA LEU A 64 11.80 3.35 2.64
C LEU A 64 11.68 1.89 3.11
N LEU A 65 10.71 1.14 2.59
CA LEU A 65 10.62 -0.30 2.81
C LEU A 65 11.84 -1.02 2.21
N ILE A 66 12.23 -0.72 0.97
CA ILE A 66 13.44 -1.29 0.34
C ILE A 66 14.67 -1.01 1.20
N TYR A 67 14.84 0.22 1.67
CA TYR A 67 15.93 0.61 2.56
C TYR A 67 15.90 -0.20 3.88
N GLY A 68 14.73 -0.41 4.47
CA GLY A 68 14.57 -1.26 5.65
C GLY A 68 14.93 -2.73 5.36
N LEU A 69 14.59 -3.23 4.17
CA LEU A 69 14.81 -4.63 3.79
C LEU A 69 16.25 -4.97 3.43
N GLN A 70 17.08 -3.98 3.09
CA GLN A 70 18.51 -4.16 2.86
C GLN A 70 19.24 -4.63 4.13
N ASP A 71 18.82 -4.14 5.30
CA ASP A 71 19.31 -4.58 6.61
C ASP A 71 18.16 -4.78 7.58
N LEU A 72 17.38 -5.83 7.30
CA LEU A 72 16.16 -6.12 8.06
C LEU A 72 16.46 -6.43 9.53
N GLY A 73 17.64 -6.95 9.86
CA GLY A 73 18.04 -7.24 11.24
C GLY A 73 18.10 -5.97 12.08
N GLN A 74 18.80 -4.94 11.59
CA GLN A 74 18.93 -3.66 12.31
C GLN A 74 17.69 -2.76 12.16
N ARG A 75 16.91 -2.92 11.09
CA ARG A 75 15.82 -1.99 10.72
C ARG A 75 14.43 -2.60 10.82
N ALA A 76 14.28 -3.72 11.53
CA ALA A 76 12.99 -4.41 11.70
C ALA A 76 11.89 -3.49 12.26
N SER A 77 12.23 -2.59 13.19
CA SER A 77 11.29 -1.63 13.78
C SER A 77 10.76 -0.62 12.76
N LEU A 78 11.62 -0.13 11.86
CA LEU A 78 11.23 0.76 10.76
C LEU A 78 10.27 0.05 9.81
N VAL A 79 10.59 -1.19 9.41
CA VAL A 79 9.71 -1.99 8.54
C VAL A 79 8.39 -2.28 9.23
N ALA A 80 8.39 -2.64 10.52
CA ALA A 80 7.16 -2.88 11.27
C ALA A 80 6.31 -1.61 11.42
N GLY A 81 6.92 -0.44 11.62
CA GLY A 81 6.23 0.84 11.64
C GLY A 81 5.60 1.18 10.29
N ALA A 82 6.34 0.96 9.20
CA ALA A 82 5.83 1.13 7.83
C ALA A 82 4.63 0.21 7.55
N LEU A 83 4.67 -1.06 7.96
CA LEU A 83 3.51 -1.96 7.88
C LEU A 83 2.34 -1.49 8.74
N GLY A 84 2.61 -0.83 9.87
CA GLY A 84 1.59 -0.17 10.68
C GLY A 84 0.78 0.86 9.90
N PHE A 85 1.43 1.69 9.08
CA PHE A 85 0.72 2.64 8.21
C PHE A 85 -0.12 1.93 7.13
N LEU A 86 0.32 0.77 6.64
CA LEU A 86 -0.45 -0.03 5.70
C LEU A 86 -1.75 -0.57 6.34
N ILE A 87 -1.65 -1.03 7.59
CA ILE A 87 -2.81 -1.48 8.37
C ILE A 87 -3.79 -0.32 8.61
N LEU A 88 -3.27 0.87 8.96
CA LEU A 88 -4.10 2.08 9.08
C LEU A 88 -4.80 2.42 7.75
N GLY A 89 -4.13 2.24 6.62
CA GLY A 89 -4.72 2.36 5.28
C GLY A 89 -5.91 1.42 5.09
N GLY A 90 -5.78 0.15 5.48
CA GLY A 90 -6.88 -0.82 5.44
C GLY A 90 -8.06 -0.45 6.33
N ILE A 91 -7.81 0.10 7.53
CA ILE A 91 -8.87 0.64 8.39
C ILE A 91 -9.58 1.82 7.70
N GLY A 92 -8.82 2.75 7.11
CA GLY A 92 -9.38 3.84 6.32
C GLY A 92 -10.25 3.34 5.16
N ARG A 93 -9.84 2.26 4.50
CA ARG A 93 -10.61 1.61 3.43
C ARG A 93 -11.92 1.00 3.94
N LEU A 94 -11.90 0.33 5.09
CA LEU A 94 -13.13 -0.17 5.72
C LEU A 94 -14.10 0.96 6.09
N ILE A 95 -13.57 2.08 6.61
CA ILE A 95 -14.37 3.27 6.90
C ILE A 95 -15.01 3.81 5.62
N ALA A 96 -14.24 3.93 4.53
CA ALA A 96 -14.76 4.38 3.24
C ALA A 96 -15.88 3.47 2.71
N ILE A 97 -15.73 2.14 2.83
CA ILE A 97 -16.78 1.18 2.45
C ILE A 97 -18.03 1.38 3.31
N ALA A 98 -17.87 1.58 4.62
CA ALA A 98 -18.99 1.81 5.53
C ALA A 98 -19.73 3.12 5.23
N GLN A 99 -19.02 4.15 4.76
CA GLN A 99 -19.58 5.48 4.46
C GLN A 99 -20.18 5.58 3.06
N SER A 100 -19.56 4.94 2.08
CA SER A 100 -19.86 5.16 0.66
C SER A 100 -20.33 3.89 -0.08
N GLY A 101 -20.34 2.74 0.59
CA GLY A 101 -20.67 1.46 -0.01
C GLY A 101 -19.49 0.80 -0.72
N VAL A 102 -19.78 -0.32 -1.40
CA VAL A 102 -18.80 -1.05 -2.21
C VAL A 102 -18.87 -0.60 -3.68
N PRO A 103 -17.76 -0.68 -4.45
CA PRO A 103 -17.78 -0.39 -5.87
C PRO A 103 -18.72 -1.32 -6.63
N GLU A 104 -19.38 -0.80 -7.67
CA GLU A 104 -20.20 -1.62 -8.58
C GLU A 104 -19.35 -2.32 -9.65
N SER A 105 -18.18 -1.76 -9.98
CA SER A 105 -17.30 -2.31 -11.01
C SER A 105 -16.55 -3.54 -10.51
N THR A 106 -16.48 -4.59 -11.32
CA THR A 106 -15.73 -5.81 -10.98
C THR A 106 -14.25 -5.52 -10.72
N ALA A 107 -13.67 -4.59 -11.47
CA ALA A 107 -12.29 -4.13 -11.27
C ALA A 107 -12.12 -3.44 -9.90
N GLY A 108 -13.05 -2.56 -9.52
CA GLY A 108 -13.03 -1.86 -8.23
C GLY A 108 -13.19 -2.82 -7.05
N ILE A 109 -14.11 -3.78 -7.17
CA ILE A 109 -14.27 -4.85 -6.16
C ILE A 109 -12.98 -5.65 -6.00
N GLY A 110 -12.39 -6.08 -7.12
CA GLY A 110 -11.12 -6.83 -7.12
C GLY A 110 -9.98 -6.04 -6.48
N PHE A 111 -9.85 -4.76 -6.80
CA PHE A 111 -8.86 -3.87 -6.21
C PHE A 111 -9.05 -3.74 -4.69
N ILE A 112 -10.26 -3.46 -4.22
CA ILE A 112 -10.55 -3.31 -2.79
C ILE A 112 -10.26 -4.59 -2.02
N ILE A 113 -10.71 -5.76 -2.52
CA ILE A 113 -10.45 -7.04 -1.87
C ILE A 113 -8.95 -7.29 -1.77
N PHE A 114 -8.22 -7.11 -2.88
CA PHE A 114 -6.78 -7.29 -2.90
C PHE A 114 -6.08 -6.37 -1.89
N ALA A 115 -6.43 -5.08 -1.89
CA ALA A 115 -5.87 -4.10 -0.97
C ALA A 115 -6.17 -4.47 0.49
N LEU A 116 -7.41 -4.84 0.83
CA LEU A 116 -7.78 -5.27 2.19
C LEU A 116 -7.01 -6.52 2.63
N VAL A 117 -6.80 -7.51 1.75
CA VAL A 117 -5.99 -8.69 2.07
C VAL A 117 -4.54 -8.28 2.38
N VAL A 118 -3.96 -7.38 1.58
CA VAL A 118 -2.60 -6.90 1.82
C VAL A 118 -2.51 -6.09 3.13
N GLU A 119 -3.43 -5.16 3.33
CA GLU A 119 -3.43 -4.18 4.41
C GLU A 119 -3.83 -4.79 5.76
N LEU A 120 -4.84 -5.68 5.79
CA LEU A 120 -5.45 -6.19 7.03
C LEU A 120 -5.19 -7.68 7.31
N LEU A 121 -4.59 -8.43 6.37
CA LEU A 121 -4.16 -9.81 6.63
C LEU A 121 -2.64 -9.96 6.50
N LEU A 122 -2.07 -9.62 5.35
CA LEU A 122 -0.65 -9.82 5.11
C LEU A 122 0.24 -8.95 6.01
N ALA A 123 -0.03 -7.64 6.09
CA ALA A 123 0.78 -6.75 6.91
C ALA A 123 0.77 -7.09 8.41
N PRO A 124 -0.38 -7.38 9.07
CA PRO A 124 -0.39 -7.84 10.46
C PRO A 124 0.42 -9.13 10.67
N VAL A 125 0.28 -10.10 9.77
CA VAL A 125 1.06 -11.36 9.84
C VAL A 125 2.55 -11.08 9.73
N GLN A 126 2.96 -10.18 8.84
CA GLN A 126 4.37 -9.78 8.69
C GLN A 126 4.89 -9.06 9.93
N VAL A 127 4.13 -8.15 10.54
CA VAL A 127 4.51 -7.49 11.80
C VAL A 127 4.72 -8.50 12.92
N ILE A 128 3.80 -9.45 13.08
CA ILE A 128 3.91 -10.52 14.09
C ILE A 128 5.16 -11.38 13.83
N ALA A 129 5.40 -11.74 12.57
CA ALA A 129 6.57 -12.54 12.19
C ALA A 129 7.89 -11.81 12.46
N LEU A 130 7.97 -10.51 12.16
CA LEU A 130 9.15 -9.68 12.45
C LEU A 130 9.44 -9.62 13.95
N ARG A 131 8.41 -9.39 14.78
CA ARG A 131 8.57 -9.33 16.24
C ARG A 131 9.09 -10.63 16.85
N ARG A 132 8.60 -11.78 16.38
CA ARG A 132 9.05 -13.10 16.84
C ARG A 132 10.52 -13.37 16.52
N ILE A 133 11.01 -12.90 15.38
CA ILE A 133 12.41 -13.05 14.99
C ILE A 133 13.29 -12.19 15.89
N SER A 134 12.90 -10.94 16.14
CA SER A 134 13.66 -10.04 17.02
C SER A 134 13.73 -10.54 18.47
N SER A 135 12.66 -11.15 19.00
CA SER A 135 12.70 -11.71 20.36
C SER A 135 13.61 -12.93 20.49
N SER A 136 13.73 -13.75 19.43
CA SER A 136 14.59 -14.94 19.44
C SER A 136 16.10 -14.67 19.31
N GLN A 137 16.50 -13.43 19.00
CA GLN A 137 17.90 -13.03 18.88
C GLN A 137 18.42 -12.31 20.13
N GLY A 138 17.54 -12.03 21.10
CA GLY A 138 17.88 -11.37 22.37
C GLY A 138 17.94 -12.33 23.58
N GLU A 139 17.76 -13.63 23.35
CA GLU A 139 18.04 -14.74 24.29
C GLU A 139 19.38 -15.39 23.94
#